data_AF-A0A2D8CB04-F1
#
_entry.id   AF-A0A2D8CB04-F1
#
_cell.length_a   1.000
_cell.length_b   1.000
_cell.length_c   1.000
_cell.angle_alpha   90.00
_cell.angle_beta   90.00
_cell.angle_gamma   90.00
#
_symmetry.space_group_name_H-M   'P 1'
#
loop_
_entity.id
_entity.type
_entity.pdbx_description
1 polymer ?
#
loop_
_entity_poly.entity_id
_entity_poly.type
_entity_poly.pdbx_seq_one_letter_code
_entity_poly.pdbx_strand_id
1 'polypeptide(L)'
;MPSHESSYGTLFKFDKDDLFINRIKTYPKSEFFIYTGSVYYGNIDNRFANQNTPAGHTNLYELNVDRFGELIHPFIEKRSSFTKFSTISESDFQAALPGDKLLGSPYPYTAGITFSRFNAVKDESQLRRIYALRNSLDHYTALSPHYTFDYQDRPETSLIDNKINLVQIPSIFYGSSIRKGSVKLKYYITGSLIAEASDIYKNGVLYQTSGTTNLNQPIGVVLYNEGFLLITSSVNLGDDASTTDIYSADAGGDAVRPQWQYFGTTDAHTRATASAFDIEFDGVNYVETLTMLAHAEKNKLNFSNNPTFITGTIAGTTASNNVFKENDKIGVKNIVSSSYKNYSASFEPVTYISKIGVYDKDKNLIAIASLANPVKKKQDLDYTFKLKLDI
;
A
#
# COMPACT_ATOMS: atom_id res chain seq x y z
N MET A 1 -27.42 23.46 -39.93
CA MET A 1 -26.67 24.07 -38.82
C MET A 1 -25.26 23.52 -38.87
N PRO A 2 -24.25 24.29 -39.29
CA PRO A 2 -22.88 23.80 -39.22
C PRO A 2 -22.44 23.89 -37.76
N SER A 3 -22.14 22.74 -37.16
CA SER A 3 -21.49 22.64 -35.86
C SER A 3 -20.14 23.34 -35.97
N HIS A 4 -19.94 24.32 -35.09
CA HIS A 4 -18.71 25.07 -34.97
C HIS A 4 -17.64 24.11 -34.40
N GLU A 5 -16.99 23.32 -35.25
CA GLU A 5 -15.77 22.64 -34.86
C GLU A 5 -14.72 23.71 -34.62
N SER A 6 -14.44 23.97 -33.35
CA SER A 6 -13.36 24.86 -32.97
C SER A 6 -12.04 24.15 -33.28
N SER A 7 -11.50 24.39 -34.47
CA SER A 7 -10.10 24.05 -34.80
C SER A 7 -9.20 25.04 -34.08
N TYR A 8 -9.01 24.83 -32.77
CA TYR A 8 -8.07 25.60 -31.95
C TYR A 8 -6.85 24.74 -31.61
N GLY A 9 -5.67 25.23 -32.00
CA GLY A 9 -4.37 24.71 -31.58
C GLY A 9 -3.96 23.44 -32.34
N THR A 10 -2.70 23.40 -32.77
CA THR A 10 -2.11 22.19 -33.32
C THR A 10 -2.02 21.16 -32.18
N LEU A 11 -2.93 20.18 -32.15
CA LEU A 11 -2.82 19.06 -31.22
C LEU A 11 -1.69 18.14 -31.71
N PHE A 12 -0.83 17.74 -30.78
CA PHE A 12 0.25 16.79 -31.03
C PHE A 12 -0.19 15.43 -30.49
N LYS A 13 -0.08 14.41 -31.33
CA LYS A 13 -0.38 13.04 -30.94
C LYS A 13 0.87 12.45 -30.28
N PHE A 14 0.70 11.74 -29.18
CA PHE A 14 1.77 10.92 -28.61
C PHE A 14 2.09 9.76 -29.54
N ASP A 15 3.36 9.58 -29.85
CA ASP A 15 3.85 8.38 -30.50
C ASP A 15 4.03 7.25 -29.49
N LYS A 16 4.25 6.03 -29.99
CA LYS A 16 4.39 4.83 -29.16
C LYS A 16 5.55 4.96 -28.17
N ASP A 17 6.59 5.70 -28.55
CA ASP A 17 7.81 5.87 -27.76
C ASP A 17 7.72 7.07 -26.80
N ASP A 18 6.58 7.78 -26.75
CA ASP A 18 6.39 8.93 -25.86
C ASP A 18 5.67 8.55 -24.56
N LEU A 19 5.06 7.36 -24.53
CA LEU A 19 4.24 6.86 -23.43
C LEU A 19 4.94 5.70 -22.74
N PHE A 20 5.38 5.92 -21.50
CA PHE A 20 5.98 4.89 -20.67
C PHE A 20 5.13 4.63 -19.44
N ILE A 21 4.70 3.38 -19.27
CA ILE A 21 4.14 2.92 -18.00
C ILE A 21 5.31 2.39 -17.18
N ASN A 22 5.68 3.14 -16.14
CA ASN A 22 6.72 2.75 -15.21
C ASN A 22 6.09 2.26 -13.92
N ARG A 23 6.74 1.32 -13.25
CA ARG A 23 6.33 0.84 -11.94
C ARG A 23 7.45 1.12 -10.94
N ILE A 24 7.16 1.96 -9.94
CA ILE A 24 8.07 2.23 -8.84
C ILE A 24 7.78 1.22 -7.74
N LYS A 25 8.81 0.48 -7.34
CA LYS A 25 8.74 -0.45 -6.21
C LYS A 25 9.20 0.25 -4.94
N THR A 26 8.31 0.34 -3.96
CA THR A 26 8.56 0.95 -2.65
C THR A 26 8.51 -0.11 -1.55
N TYR A 27 9.20 0.16 -0.45
CA TYR A 27 9.33 -0.76 0.69
C TYR A 27 8.91 -0.06 1.99
N PRO A 28 7.60 0.10 2.24
CA PRO A 28 7.15 0.68 3.50
C PRO A 28 7.52 -0.25 4.67
N LYS A 29 8.13 0.31 5.72
CA LYS A 29 8.42 -0.42 6.96
C LYS A 29 7.15 -0.45 7.83
N SER A 30 6.80 -1.62 8.33
CA SER A 30 5.78 -1.81 9.35
C SER A 30 6.40 -2.43 10.60
N GLU A 31 5.97 -1.93 11.76
CA GLU A 31 6.48 -2.31 13.07
C GLU A 31 5.31 -2.50 14.03
N PHE A 32 5.23 -3.68 14.62
CA PHE A 32 4.25 -4.02 15.66
C PHE A 32 4.98 -4.34 16.95
N PHE A 33 4.76 -3.49 17.95
CA PHE A 33 5.27 -3.71 19.29
C PHE A 33 4.14 -4.25 20.17
N ILE A 34 4.41 -5.25 20.97
CA ILE A 34 3.42 -5.92 21.82
C ILE A 34 3.97 -5.90 23.23
N TYR A 35 3.18 -5.37 24.15
CA TYR A 35 3.58 -5.28 25.54
C TYR A 35 2.37 -5.44 26.45
N THR A 36 2.49 -6.33 27.44
CA THR A 36 1.45 -6.56 28.46
C THR A 36 0.05 -6.76 27.84
N GLY A 37 -0.02 -7.54 26.77
CA GLY A 37 -1.26 -7.84 26.05
C GLY A 37 -1.86 -6.73 25.20
N SER A 38 -1.23 -5.55 25.14
CA SER A 38 -1.58 -4.51 24.16
C SER A 38 -0.66 -4.58 22.95
N VAL A 39 -1.23 -4.38 21.76
CA VAL A 39 -0.49 -4.27 20.50
C VAL A 39 -0.40 -2.79 20.12
N TYR A 40 0.74 -2.37 19.59
CA TYR A 40 1.04 -1.01 19.16
C TYR A 40 1.56 -1.08 17.73
N TYR A 41 1.03 -0.22 16.85
CA TYR A 41 1.47 -0.13 15.46
C TYR A 41 2.25 1.17 15.28
N GLY A 42 3.49 1.08 14.79
CA GLY A 42 4.35 2.26 14.62
C GLY A 42 4.65 3.01 15.92
N ASN A 43 4.71 2.29 17.06
CA ASN A 43 4.91 2.84 18.40
C ASN A 43 3.80 3.82 18.87
N ILE A 44 2.60 3.72 18.29
CA ILE A 44 1.44 4.53 18.65
C ILE A 44 0.33 3.62 19.18
N ASP A 45 -0.34 4.06 20.26
CA ASP A 45 -1.60 3.47 20.71
C ASP A 45 -2.77 4.24 20.11
N ASN A 46 -3.35 3.65 19.07
CA ASN A 46 -4.45 4.25 18.30
C ASN A 46 -5.74 4.45 19.13
N ARG A 47 -5.87 3.83 20.31
CA ARG A 47 -7.05 4.04 21.19
C ARG A 47 -7.13 5.46 21.74
N PHE A 48 -5.98 6.11 21.99
CA PHE A 48 -5.97 7.48 22.51
C PHE A 48 -6.36 8.50 21.45
N ALA A 49 -6.08 8.18 20.18
CA ALA A 49 -6.48 9.01 19.04
C ALA A 49 -7.91 8.71 18.58
N ASN A 50 -8.39 7.47 18.76
CA ASN A 50 -9.73 7.05 18.35
C ASN A 50 -10.26 5.89 19.21
N GLN A 51 -11.31 6.13 19.98
CA GLN A 51 -11.93 5.13 20.87
C GLN A 51 -12.54 3.93 20.11
N ASN A 52 -12.85 4.12 18.82
CA ASN A 52 -13.47 3.10 17.97
C ASN A 52 -12.45 2.16 17.30
N THR A 53 -11.14 2.40 17.51
CA THR A 53 -10.08 1.55 16.96
C THR A 53 -9.31 0.86 18.09
N PRO A 54 -9.32 -0.48 18.18
CA PRO A 54 -8.54 -1.21 19.16
C PRO A 54 -7.03 -0.91 19.04
N ALA A 55 -6.28 -1.15 20.13
CA ALA A 55 -4.83 -0.93 20.16
C ALA A 55 -4.13 -1.75 19.07
N GLY A 56 -3.25 -1.13 18.30
CA GLY A 56 -2.48 -1.81 17.25
C GLY A 56 -3.28 -2.13 15.98
N HIS A 57 -4.55 -1.71 15.91
CA HIS A 57 -5.33 -1.76 14.69
C HIS A 57 -5.26 -0.43 13.94
N THR A 58 -5.41 -0.48 12.61
CA THR A 58 -5.66 0.67 11.75
C THR A 58 -7.12 0.68 11.31
N ASN A 59 -7.73 1.86 11.25
CA ASN A 59 -9.09 2.01 10.74
C ASN A 59 -9.07 1.91 9.19
N LEU A 60 -10.04 1.20 8.63
CA LEU A 60 -10.26 1.03 7.20
C LEU A 60 -11.42 1.89 6.68
N TYR A 61 -12.16 2.55 7.57
CA TYR A 61 -13.30 3.37 7.25
C TYR A 61 -13.28 4.70 8.02
N GLU A 62 -12.83 5.75 7.34
CA GLU A 62 -12.59 7.08 7.91
C GLU A 62 -13.81 7.68 8.63
N LEU A 63 -15.03 7.42 8.16
CA LEU A 63 -16.25 7.96 8.78
C LEU A 63 -16.61 7.35 10.14
N ASN A 64 -15.90 6.30 10.56
CA ASN A 64 -15.98 5.73 11.91
C ASN A 64 -14.90 6.28 12.85
N VAL A 65 -13.96 7.11 12.36
CA VAL A 65 -12.95 7.76 13.19
C VAL A 65 -13.60 8.85 14.04
N ASP A 66 -13.40 8.78 15.36
CA ASP A 66 -13.95 9.72 16.36
C ASP A 66 -15.45 9.98 16.24
N ARG A 67 -16.16 8.99 15.71
CA ARG A 67 -17.60 9.06 15.54
C ARG A 67 -18.26 8.93 16.90
N PHE A 68 -18.96 9.98 17.32
CA PHE A 68 -19.82 9.98 18.49
C PHE A 68 -21.20 9.41 18.10
N GLY A 69 -21.46 8.14 18.42
CA GLY A 69 -22.73 7.47 18.15
C GLY A 69 -22.57 6.05 17.61
N GLU A 70 -23.61 5.53 16.95
CA GLU A 70 -23.55 4.21 16.31
C GLU A 70 -22.55 4.19 15.16
N LEU A 71 -21.69 3.17 15.16
CA LEU A 71 -20.72 2.92 14.10
C LEU A 71 -21.41 2.53 12.80
N ILE A 72 -20.84 2.94 11.67
CA ILE A 72 -21.31 2.50 10.36
C ILE A 72 -20.76 1.10 10.12
N HIS A 73 -21.67 0.18 9.80
CA HIS A 73 -21.39 -1.22 9.50
C HIS A 73 -21.94 -1.60 8.12
N PRO A 74 -21.43 -2.68 7.50
CA PRO A 74 -22.00 -3.16 6.26
C PRO A 74 -23.37 -3.75 6.57
N PHE A 75 -24.34 -3.44 5.72
CA PHE A 75 -25.68 -4.00 5.82
C PHE A 75 -26.10 -4.59 4.48
N ILE A 76 -26.91 -5.64 4.55
CA ILE A 76 -27.65 -6.16 3.41
C ILE A 76 -29.12 -6.00 3.75
N GLU A 77 -29.92 -5.54 2.81
CA GLU A 77 -31.37 -5.51 2.99
C GLU A 77 -31.95 -6.89 2.71
N LYS A 78 -32.87 -7.36 3.55
CA LYS A 78 -33.59 -8.60 3.27
C LYS A 78 -34.43 -8.43 2.00
N ARG A 79 -34.10 -9.21 0.97
CA ARG A 79 -34.78 -9.27 -0.32
C ARG A 79 -35.11 -10.73 -0.68
N SER A 80 -35.85 -10.92 -1.76
CA SER A 80 -36.20 -12.26 -2.27
C SER A 80 -34.99 -13.09 -2.73
N SER A 81 -33.78 -12.51 -2.78
CA SER A 81 -32.55 -13.18 -3.19
C SER A 81 -31.92 -14.08 -2.12
N PHE A 82 -32.50 -14.17 -0.91
CA PHE A 82 -32.02 -15.01 0.20
C PHE A 82 -30.52 -14.83 0.54
N THR A 83 -29.97 -13.64 0.30
CA THR A 83 -28.57 -13.32 0.61
C THR A 83 -28.46 -12.78 2.04
N LYS A 84 -27.51 -13.32 2.81
CA LYS A 84 -27.20 -12.88 4.17
C LYS A 84 -25.70 -12.99 4.47
N PHE A 85 -25.22 -12.22 5.44
CA PHE A 85 -23.89 -12.45 6.00
C PHE A 85 -23.84 -13.78 6.75
N SER A 86 -22.68 -14.45 6.74
CA SER A 86 -22.47 -15.71 7.49
C SER A 86 -22.62 -15.55 9.00
N THR A 87 -22.46 -14.32 9.50
CA THR A 87 -22.61 -13.96 10.91
C THR A 87 -24.06 -13.84 11.35
N ILE A 88 -25.01 -13.79 10.40
CA ILE A 88 -26.44 -13.71 10.68
C ILE A 88 -27.00 -15.14 10.78
N SER A 89 -27.59 -15.45 11.94
CA SER A 89 -28.23 -16.75 12.15
C SER A 89 -29.41 -16.96 11.21
N GLU A 90 -29.81 -18.20 10.99
CA GLU A 90 -31.01 -18.49 10.19
C GLU A 90 -32.27 -17.96 10.86
N SER A 91 -32.37 -18.03 12.18
CA SER A 91 -33.51 -17.48 12.93
C SER A 91 -33.64 -15.97 12.75
N ASP A 92 -32.54 -15.21 12.84
CA ASP A 92 -32.59 -13.75 12.68
C ASP A 92 -32.95 -13.37 11.24
N PHE A 93 -32.43 -14.11 10.27
CA PHE A 93 -32.79 -13.91 8.87
C PHE A 93 -34.28 -14.17 8.61
N GLN A 94 -34.85 -15.23 9.20
CA GLN A 94 -36.27 -15.55 9.03
C GLN A 94 -37.17 -14.53 9.72
N ALA A 95 -36.77 -14.04 10.90
CA ALA A 95 -37.52 -13.06 11.68
C ALA A 95 -37.58 -11.66 11.04
N ALA A 96 -36.54 -11.26 10.30
CA ALA A 96 -36.50 -9.96 9.63
C ALA A 96 -37.59 -9.81 8.54
N LEU A 97 -38.11 -8.61 8.35
CA LEU A 97 -39.08 -8.30 7.29
C LEU A 97 -38.37 -7.92 5.97
N PRO A 98 -39.03 -8.09 4.81
CA PRO A 98 -38.50 -7.56 3.56
C PRO A 98 -38.24 -6.05 3.65
N GLY A 99 -37.02 -5.62 3.34
CA GLY A 99 -36.58 -4.23 3.49
C GLY A 99 -35.81 -3.94 4.79
N ASP A 100 -35.81 -4.85 5.76
CA ASP A 100 -35.01 -4.68 6.97
C ASP A 100 -33.52 -4.76 6.66
N LYS A 101 -32.74 -3.90 7.32
CA LYS A 101 -31.28 -3.90 7.26
C LYS A 101 -30.74 -4.99 8.16
N LEU A 102 -30.23 -6.04 7.54
CA LEU A 102 -29.48 -7.07 8.21
C LEU A 102 -28.03 -6.60 8.35
N LEU A 103 -27.67 -6.18 9.55
CA LEU A 103 -26.32 -5.77 9.88
C LEU A 103 -25.40 -7.00 9.92
N GLY A 104 -24.19 -6.85 9.39
CA GLY A 104 -23.12 -7.81 9.64
C GLY A 104 -22.67 -7.78 11.11
N SER A 105 -21.68 -8.61 11.45
CA SER A 105 -20.98 -8.53 12.74
C SER A 105 -20.57 -7.07 13.06
N PRO A 106 -20.57 -6.64 14.35
CA PRO A 106 -20.23 -5.28 14.78
C PRO A 106 -18.71 -4.98 14.64
N TYR A 107 -18.12 -5.37 13.52
CA TYR A 107 -16.73 -5.10 13.21
C TYR A 107 -16.58 -3.62 12.85
N PRO A 108 -15.74 -2.85 13.59
CA PRO A 108 -15.57 -1.42 13.38
C PRO A 108 -14.77 -1.05 12.12
N TYR A 109 -14.57 -1.99 11.19
CA TYR A 109 -13.69 -1.87 10.02
C TYR A 109 -12.24 -1.57 10.38
N THR A 110 -11.64 -2.36 11.29
CA THR A 110 -10.28 -2.10 11.78
C THR A 110 -9.36 -3.29 11.56
N ALA A 111 -8.34 -3.17 10.72
CA ALA A 111 -7.37 -4.24 10.51
C ALA A 111 -6.29 -4.22 11.59
N GLY A 112 -5.90 -5.39 12.09
CA GLY A 112 -4.81 -5.56 13.05
C GLY A 112 -4.13 -6.91 12.88
N ILE A 113 -2.91 -7.02 13.39
CA ILE A 113 -2.20 -8.30 13.46
C ILE A 113 -2.87 -9.21 14.50
N THR A 114 -2.98 -10.50 14.21
CA THR A 114 -3.58 -11.46 15.14
C THR A 114 -2.66 -12.64 15.39
N PHE A 115 -2.73 -13.17 16.62
CA PHE A 115 -1.93 -14.30 17.08
C PHE A 115 -2.88 -15.44 17.44
N SER A 116 -2.79 -16.54 16.71
CA SER A 116 -3.57 -17.75 16.96
C SER A 116 -2.64 -18.88 17.36
N ARG A 117 -2.71 -19.29 18.63
CA ARG A 117 -1.93 -20.41 19.15
C ARG A 117 -2.74 -21.70 19.08
N PHE A 118 -2.12 -22.72 18.51
CA PHE A 118 -2.66 -24.06 18.39
C PHE A 118 -1.80 -25.01 19.19
N ASN A 119 -2.44 -25.78 20.07
CA ASN A 119 -1.78 -26.84 20.82
C ASN A 119 -1.42 -28.02 19.91
N ALA A 120 -0.64 -28.98 20.44
CA ALA A 120 -0.31 -30.20 19.71
C ALA A 120 -1.59 -30.96 19.34
N VAL A 121 -2.48 -31.15 20.33
CA VAL A 121 -3.86 -31.61 20.12
C VAL A 121 -4.71 -30.43 19.68
N LYS A 122 -5.37 -30.56 18.53
CA LYS A 122 -6.12 -29.48 17.86
C LYS A 122 -7.57 -29.88 17.68
N ASP A 123 -8.48 -28.94 17.90
CA ASP A 123 -9.90 -29.13 17.59
C ASP A 123 -10.14 -29.13 16.07
N GLU A 124 -11.26 -29.72 15.62
CA GLU A 124 -11.61 -29.77 14.19
C GLU A 124 -11.62 -28.38 13.51
N SER A 125 -12.08 -27.35 14.23
CA SER A 125 -12.08 -25.98 13.72
C SER A 125 -10.67 -25.42 13.52
N GLN A 126 -9.76 -25.73 14.43
CA GLN A 126 -8.36 -25.32 14.36
C GLN A 126 -7.62 -26.06 13.25
N LEU A 127 -7.89 -27.37 13.11
CA LEU A 127 -7.37 -28.19 12.01
C LEU A 127 -7.79 -27.63 10.66
N ARG A 128 -9.07 -27.28 10.47
CA ARG A 128 -9.55 -26.68 9.21
C ARG A 128 -8.77 -25.42 8.82
N ARG A 129 -8.41 -24.57 9.79
CA ARG A 129 -7.62 -23.35 9.53
C ARG A 129 -6.20 -23.66 9.08
N ILE A 130 -5.56 -24.66 9.66
CA ILE A 130 -4.19 -25.07 9.29
C ILE A 130 -4.20 -25.78 7.93
N TYR A 131 -5.16 -26.69 7.69
CA TYR A 131 -5.32 -27.37 6.40
C TYR A 131 -5.58 -26.41 5.25
N ALA A 132 -6.22 -25.26 5.49
CA ALA A 132 -6.42 -24.22 4.46
C ALA A 132 -5.09 -23.67 3.91
N LEU A 133 -3.99 -23.74 4.70
CA LEU A 133 -2.67 -23.28 4.29
C LEU A 133 -1.86 -24.33 3.54
N ARG A 134 -2.34 -25.58 3.44
CA ARG A 134 -1.58 -26.70 2.85
C ARG A 134 -1.06 -26.40 1.44
N ASN A 135 -1.93 -25.91 0.55
CA ASN A 135 -1.54 -25.62 -0.84
C ASN A 135 -0.48 -24.51 -0.92
N SER A 136 -0.61 -23.47 -0.10
CA SER A 136 0.39 -22.40 -0.02
C SER A 136 1.71 -22.92 0.55
N LEU A 137 1.68 -23.72 1.62
CA LEU A 137 2.88 -24.33 2.20
C LEU A 137 3.58 -25.27 1.21
N ASP A 138 2.82 -26.13 0.54
CA ASP A 138 3.33 -27.05 -0.49
C ASP A 138 3.99 -26.28 -1.65
N HIS A 139 3.45 -25.13 -2.06
CA HIS A 139 4.08 -24.26 -3.05
C HIS A 139 5.45 -23.72 -2.60
N TYR A 140 5.59 -23.37 -1.32
CA TYR A 140 6.84 -22.84 -0.77
C TYR A 140 7.88 -23.91 -0.45
N THR A 141 7.55 -25.22 -0.55
CA THR A 141 8.53 -26.31 -0.40
C THR A 141 9.70 -26.21 -1.39
N ALA A 142 9.49 -25.58 -2.54
CA ALA A 142 10.54 -25.30 -3.52
C ALA A 142 11.62 -24.33 -2.99
N LEU A 143 11.30 -23.49 -2.01
CA LEU A 143 12.25 -22.57 -1.37
C LEU A 143 13.03 -23.24 -0.25
N SER A 144 12.34 -24.06 0.55
CA SER A 144 12.94 -24.74 1.70
C SER A 144 12.11 -25.97 2.11
N PRO A 145 12.76 -27.07 2.52
CA PRO A 145 12.06 -28.26 3.03
C PRO A 145 11.32 -27.99 4.36
N HIS A 146 11.60 -26.88 5.05
CA HIS A 146 10.92 -26.51 6.29
C HIS A 146 9.44 -26.10 6.10
N TYR A 147 8.97 -25.97 4.87
CA TYR A 147 7.56 -25.68 4.55
C TYR A 147 6.68 -26.93 4.44
N THR A 148 7.25 -28.14 4.52
CA THR A 148 6.47 -29.37 4.33
C THR A 148 5.38 -29.51 5.39
N PHE A 149 4.14 -29.67 4.91
CA PHE A 149 2.94 -29.68 5.76
C PHE A 149 2.81 -30.95 6.61
N ASP A 150 2.98 -32.11 5.99
CA ASP A 150 2.94 -33.44 6.62
C ASP A 150 4.19 -34.19 6.16
N TYR A 151 5.02 -34.57 7.11
CA TYR A 151 6.25 -35.29 6.83
C TYR A 151 6.42 -36.46 7.82
N GLN A 152 5.96 -37.63 7.37
CA GLN A 152 5.93 -38.86 8.17
C GLN A 152 7.32 -39.31 8.67
N ASP A 153 8.41 -38.95 7.96
CA ASP A 153 9.77 -39.38 8.31
C ASP A 153 10.50 -38.45 9.30
N ARG A 154 9.96 -37.26 9.61
CA ARG A 154 10.45 -36.32 10.64
C ARG A 154 9.27 -35.61 11.33
N PRO A 155 8.66 -36.24 12.35
CA PRO A 155 7.52 -35.67 13.07
C PRO A 155 7.87 -34.34 13.78
N GLU A 156 9.14 -34.09 14.08
CA GLU A 156 9.62 -32.84 14.69
C GLU A 156 9.51 -31.62 13.76
N THR A 157 9.45 -31.83 12.44
CA THR A 157 9.26 -30.76 11.43
C THR A 157 7.85 -30.71 10.87
N SER A 158 7.00 -31.70 11.20
CA SER A 158 5.61 -31.76 10.75
C SER A 158 4.81 -30.62 11.36
N LEU A 159 4.11 -29.83 10.53
CA LEU A 159 3.32 -28.71 11.03
C LEU A 159 2.05 -29.20 11.74
N ILE A 160 1.52 -30.37 11.38
CA ILE A 160 0.23 -30.81 11.90
C ILE A 160 0.29 -31.32 13.35
N ASP A 161 1.38 -31.97 13.75
CA ASP A 161 1.50 -32.61 15.07
C ASP A 161 2.06 -31.66 16.13
N ASN A 162 2.82 -30.66 15.69
CA ASN A 162 3.48 -29.72 16.58
C ASN A 162 2.55 -28.59 17.05
N LYS A 163 2.92 -27.97 18.17
CA LYS A 163 2.31 -26.69 18.59
C LYS A 163 2.72 -25.61 17.58
N ILE A 164 1.74 -24.84 17.11
CA ILE A 164 1.97 -23.76 16.15
C ILE A 164 1.46 -22.46 16.74
N ASN A 165 2.27 -21.42 16.64
CA ASN A 165 1.80 -20.06 16.77
C ASN A 165 1.68 -19.44 15.36
N LEU A 166 0.44 -19.19 14.96
CA LEU A 166 0.11 -18.59 13.67
C LEU A 166 -0.07 -17.09 13.85
N VAL A 167 0.85 -16.31 13.28
CA VAL A 167 0.75 -14.86 13.19
C VAL A 167 0.12 -14.50 11.85
N GLN A 168 -0.95 -13.71 11.88
CA GLN A 168 -1.66 -13.27 10.69
C GLN A 168 -1.49 -11.76 10.52
N ILE A 169 -0.87 -11.36 9.42
CA ILE A 169 -0.65 -9.97 9.05
C ILE A 169 -1.61 -9.66 7.90
N PRO A 170 -2.53 -8.70 8.07
CA PRO A 170 -3.39 -8.24 6.98
C PRO A 170 -2.61 -7.56 5.84
N SER A 171 -3.09 -7.68 4.60
CA SER A 171 -2.44 -7.12 3.41
C SER A 171 -2.32 -5.60 3.40
N ILE A 172 -3.16 -4.89 4.16
CA ILE A 172 -3.04 -3.42 4.30
C ILE A 172 -1.66 -2.98 4.83
N PHE A 173 -0.98 -3.84 5.58
CA PHE A 173 0.33 -3.52 6.18
C PHE A 173 1.51 -3.82 5.24
N TYR A 174 1.40 -4.78 4.33
CA TYR A 174 2.50 -5.16 3.43
C TYR A 174 2.26 -4.84 1.95
N GLY A 175 1.05 -4.42 1.57
CA GLY A 175 0.67 -4.15 0.18
C GLY A 175 0.55 -5.42 -0.64
N SER A 176 1.46 -5.61 -1.60
CA SER A 176 1.42 -6.75 -2.54
C SER A 176 2.08 -8.02 -1.99
N SER A 177 3.14 -7.89 -1.19
CA SER A 177 3.86 -9.02 -0.57
C SER A 177 4.82 -8.50 0.49
N ILE A 178 5.17 -9.32 1.48
CA ILE A 178 6.27 -9.01 2.39
C ILE A 178 7.60 -9.18 1.65
N ARG A 179 8.53 -8.25 1.82
CA ARG A 179 9.87 -8.33 1.22
C ARG A 179 10.65 -9.51 1.82
N LYS A 180 11.21 -10.36 0.97
CA LYS A 180 12.04 -11.49 1.42
C LYS A 180 13.25 -11.03 2.24
N GLY A 181 13.49 -11.65 3.38
CA GLY A 181 14.55 -11.31 4.33
C GLY A 181 14.36 -10.01 5.11
N SER A 182 13.19 -9.36 5.04
CA SER A 182 12.92 -8.16 5.86
C SER A 182 12.32 -8.47 7.23
N VAL A 183 11.80 -9.69 7.40
CA VAL A 183 11.11 -10.09 8.64
C VAL A 183 12.12 -10.24 9.78
N LYS A 184 11.84 -9.54 10.87
CA LYS A 184 12.56 -9.65 12.13
C LYS A 184 11.58 -9.79 13.28
N LEU A 185 11.86 -10.72 14.18
CA LEU A 185 11.14 -10.90 15.42
C LEU A 185 12.12 -10.68 16.56
N LYS A 186 11.78 -9.84 17.51
CA LYS A 186 12.58 -9.63 18.72
C LYS A 186 11.75 -9.95 19.95
N TYR A 187 12.40 -10.62 20.88
CA TYR A 187 11.80 -11.04 22.13
C TYR A 187 12.54 -10.34 23.27
N TYR A 188 11.80 -9.55 24.05
CA TYR A 188 12.31 -8.86 25.21
C TYR A 188 11.69 -9.43 26.50
N ILE A 189 12.51 -9.55 27.53
CA ILE A 189 12.07 -9.85 28.90
C ILE A 189 12.68 -8.79 29.82
N THR A 190 11.86 -8.15 30.64
CA THR A 190 12.30 -7.08 31.57
C THR A 190 13.06 -5.94 30.86
N GLY A 191 12.73 -5.67 29.59
CA GLY A 191 13.39 -4.64 28.76
C GLY A 191 14.74 -5.05 28.14
N SER A 192 15.24 -6.26 28.42
CA SER A 192 16.44 -6.81 27.78
C SER A 192 16.09 -7.70 26.59
N LEU A 193 16.79 -7.55 25.47
CA LEU A 193 16.64 -8.42 24.30
C LEU A 193 17.19 -9.82 24.63
N ILE A 194 16.32 -10.83 24.66
CA ILE A 194 16.72 -12.21 24.96
C ILE A 194 16.97 -13.04 23.70
N ALA A 195 16.24 -12.76 22.62
CA ALA A 195 16.38 -13.48 21.36
C ALA A 195 15.89 -12.64 20.17
N GLU A 196 16.53 -12.81 19.02
CA GLU A 196 16.12 -12.24 17.74
C GLU A 196 16.05 -13.34 16.69
N ALA A 197 14.99 -13.34 15.89
CA ALA A 197 14.81 -14.20 14.74
C ALA A 197 14.82 -13.35 13.46
N SER A 198 15.56 -13.79 12.44
CA SER A 198 15.54 -13.15 11.13
C SER A 198 15.65 -14.17 10.01
N ASP A 199 15.04 -13.83 8.87
CA ASP A 199 15.18 -14.58 7.63
C ASP A 199 16.47 -14.15 6.90
N ILE A 200 17.60 -14.73 7.33
CA ILE A 200 18.93 -14.38 6.81
C ILE A 200 19.09 -14.81 5.35
N TYR A 201 18.55 -15.98 5.00
CA TYR A 201 18.78 -16.62 3.69
C TYR A 201 17.75 -16.25 2.63
N LYS A 202 16.73 -15.45 2.96
CA LYS A 202 15.62 -15.05 2.05
C LYS A 202 14.87 -16.25 1.48
N ASN A 203 14.93 -17.38 2.19
CA ASN A 203 14.22 -18.61 1.88
C ASN A 203 12.92 -18.72 2.68
N GLY A 204 12.65 -17.73 3.54
CA GLY A 204 11.44 -17.60 4.35
C GLY A 204 11.44 -18.48 5.59
N VAL A 205 12.56 -19.13 5.91
CA VAL A 205 12.79 -19.74 7.22
C VAL A 205 13.38 -18.69 8.14
N LEU A 206 12.78 -18.53 9.32
CA LEU A 206 13.27 -17.65 10.37
C LEU A 206 14.33 -18.39 11.18
N TYR A 207 15.53 -17.83 11.28
CA TYR A 207 16.62 -18.37 12.09
C TYR A 207 16.88 -17.50 13.30
N GLN A 208 17.16 -18.14 14.44
CA GLN A 208 17.59 -17.42 15.62
C GLN A 208 18.96 -16.79 15.37
N THR A 209 19.01 -15.46 15.29
CA THR A 209 20.21 -14.68 14.97
C THR A 209 20.89 -14.13 16.23
N SER A 210 20.14 -13.97 17.32
CA SER A 210 20.70 -13.58 18.63
C SER A 210 20.00 -14.32 19.76
N GLY A 211 20.68 -14.41 20.91
CA GLY A 211 20.24 -15.11 22.11
C GLY A 211 21.34 -16.02 22.69
N THR A 212 21.17 -16.45 23.93
CA THR A 212 22.18 -17.27 24.63
C THR A 212 22.12 -18.75 24.27
N THR A 213 20.97 -19.23 23.80
CA THR A 213 20.71 -20.63 23.44
C THR A 213 20.34 -20.79 21.97
N ASN A 214 20.72 -21.91 21.35
CA ASN A 214 20.22 -22.36 20.03
C ASN A 214 20.34 -21.36 18.88
N LEU A 215 21.50 -20.72 18.77
CA LEU A 215 21.87 -19.86 17.65
C LEU A 215 21.81 -20.62 16.32
N ASN A 216 21.34 -19.96 15.26
CA ASN A 216 21.20 -20.48 13.90
C ASN A 216 20.25 -21.68 13.76
N GLN A 217 19.34 -21.90 14.72
CA GLN A 217 18.27 -22.89 14.58
C GLN A 217 17.02 -22.30 13.90
N PRO A 218 16.30 -23.09 13.10
CA PRO A 218 15.05 -22.66 12.47
C PRO A 218 13.94 -22.54 13.53
N ILE A 219 13.28 -21.39 13.56
CA ILE A 219 12.21 -21.05 14.52
C ILE A 219 10.83 -21.29 13.91
N GLY A 220 10.70 -21.06 12.61
CA GLY A 220 9.44 -21.07 11.90
C GLY A 220 9.61 -20.64 10.45
N VAL A 221 8.48 -20.48 9.76
CA VAL A 221 8.42 -20.13 8.34
C VAL A 221 7.51 -18.95 8.08
N VAL A 222 7.78 -18.21 7.01
CA VAL A 222 7.02 -17.04 6.56
C VAL A 222 6.41 -17.30 5.18
N LEU A 223 5.12 -17.02 5.04
CA LEU A 223 4.42 -16.97 3.76
C LEU A 223 4.32 -15.50 3.33
N TYR A 224 5.22 -15.06 2.45
CA TYR A 224 5.39 -13.65 2.10
C TYR A 224 4.19 -13.05 1.36
N ASN A 225 3.54 -13.82 0.49
CA ASN A 225 2.42 -13.34 -0.31
C ASN A 225 1.12 -13.34 0.49
N GLU A 226 0.96 -14.33 1.38
CA GLU A 226 -0.23 -14.52 2.17
C GLU A 226 -0.22 -13.68 3.47
N GLY A 227 0.96 -13.33 3.99
CA GLY A 227 1.11 -12.58 5.24
C GLY A 227 0.97 -13.44 6.49
N PHE A 228 1.36 -14.71 6.43
CA PHE A 228 1.33 -15.61 7.58
C PHE A 228 2.75 -15.94 8.06
N LEU A 229 2.94 -15.98 9.37
CA LEU A 229 4.13 -16.58 9.99
C LEU A 229 3.68 -17.78 10.82
N LEU A 230 4.34 -18.91 10.62
CA LEU A 230 4.12 -20.12 11.38
C LEU A 230 5.35 -20.36 12.25
N ILE A 231 5.21 -20.17 13.55
CA ILE A 231 6.29 -20.37 14.52
C ILE A 231 6.06 -21.70 15.23
N THR A 232 7.04 -22.59 15.17
CA THR A 232 6.95 -23.97 15.67
C THR A 232 7.96 -24.28 16.76
N SER A 233 9.02 -23.49 16.91
CA SER A 233 10.09 -23.80 17.86
C SER A 233 9.64 -23.72 19.33
N SER A 234 9.72 -24.87 20.02
CA SER A 234 9.50 -25.04 21.46
C SER A 234 10.77 -24.87 22.29
N VAL A 235 11.83 -24.33 21.69
CA VAL A 235 13.12 -24.18 22.36
C VAL A 235 13.06 -23.07 23.41
N ASN A 236 13.63 -23.33 24.59
CA ASN A 236 13.71 -22.36 25.68
C ASN A 236 14.73 -21.25 25.37
N LEU A 237 14.33 -20.00 25.56
CA LEU A 237 15.08 -18.80 25.19
C LEU A 237 15.78 -18.10 26.37
N GLY A 238 15.64 -18.61 27.60
CA GLY A 238 16.23 -17.99 28.79
C GLY A 238 16.92 -18.97 29.74
N ASP A 239 17.95 -18.49 30.41
CA ASP A 239 18.65 -19.19 31.49
C ASP A 239 17.80 -19.22 32.77
N ASP A 240 17.94 -20.29 33.57
CA ASP A 240 17.06 -20.67 34.70
C ASP A 240 16.90 -19.60 35.81
N ALA A 241 17.74 -18.56 35.83
CA ALA A 241 17.82 -17.60 36.93
C ALA A 241 17.19 -16.22 36.66
N SER A 242 16.85 -15.87 35.41
CA SER A 242 16.46 -14.49 35.05
C SER A 242 15.04 -14.33 34.47
N THR A 243 14.30 -15.41 34.25
CA THR A 243 12.97 -15.34 33.63
C THR A 243 11.87 -15.58 34.65
N THR A 244 11.21 -14.50 35.09
CA THR A 244 10.07 -14.56 36.03
C THR A 244 8.73 -14.81 35.33
N ASP A 245 8.70 -14.66 34.00
CA ASP A 245 7.48 -14.77 33.21
C ASP A 245 7.11 -16.24 32.96
N ILE A 246 5.86 -16.57 33.22
CA ILE A 246 5.32 -17.93 33.13
C ILE A 246 4.20 -17.93 32.09
N TYR A 247 4.30 -18.85 31.12
CA TYR A 247 3.38 -18.90 29.95
C TYR A 247 2.41 -20.09 29.97
N SER A 248 2.28 -20.81 31.10
CA SER A 248 1.29 -21.88 31.30
C SER A 248 0.06 -21.44 32.11
N ALA A 249 -1.08 -22.08 31.84
CA ALA A 249 -2.36 -21.91 32.56
C ALA A 249 -2.62 -23.02 33.60
N ASP A 250 -1.72 -23.98 33.79
CA ASP A 250 -2.00 -25.11 34.66
C ASP A 250 -1.78 -24.73 36.12
N ALA A 251 -2.88 -24.65 36.88
CA ALA A 251 -2.89 -24.58 38.33
C ALA A 251 -2.25 -25.86 38.91
N GLY A 252 -0.92 -25.91 38.95
CA GLY A 252 -0.12 -27.01 39.49
C GLY A 252 1.01 -27.54 38.59
N GLY A 253 1.20 -27.00 37.38
CA GLY A 253 2.28 -27.41 36.47
C GLY A 253 3.51 -26.50 36.54
N ASP A 254 4.69 -27.06 36.29
CA ASP A 254 5.96 -26.33 36.23
C ASP A 254 5.85 -25.05 35.38
N ALA A 255 6.53 -24.00 35.84
CA ALA A 255 6.61 -22.72 35.14
C ALA A 255 7.14 -22.93 33.71
N VAL A 256 6.27 -22.77 32.69
CA VAL A 256 6.71 -22.88 31.30
C VAL A 256 7.49 -21.63 30.94
N ARG A 257 8.75 -21.88 30.55
CA ARG A 257 9.79 -20.90 30.22
C ARG A 257 9.48 -20.17 28.90
N PRO A 258 10.11 -19.02 28.62
CA PRO A 258 9.91 -18.31 27.36
C PRO A 258 10.39 -19.14 26.16
N GLN A 259 9.49 -19.36 25.21
CA GLN A 259 9.74 -20.06 23.94
C GLN A 259 9.15 -19.25 22.79
N TRP A 260 9.65 -19.46 21.57
CA TRP A 260 9.13 -18.78 20.37
C TRP A 260 7.64 -19.07 20.11
N GLN A 261 7.13 -20.24 20.50
CA GLN A 261 5.69 -20.55 20.46
C GLN A 261 4.81 -19.57 21.25
N TYR A 262 5.34 -18.89 22.27
CA TYR A 262 4.61 -17.92 23.08
C TYR A 262 4.73 -16.48 22.58
N PHE A 263 5.39 -16.28 21.45
CA PHE A 263 5.57 -14.97 20.84
C PHE A 263 4.21 -14.28 20.56
N GLY A 264 4.04 -13.03 21.01
CA GLY A 264 2.80 -12.28 20.78
C GLY A 264 1.58 -12.69 21.61
N THR A 265 1.74 -13.52 22.64
CA THR A 265 1.43 -13.12 24.03
C THR A 265 0.27 -12.18 24.42
N THR A 266 -0.94 -12.18 23.83
CA THR A 266 -2.00 -11.19 24.24
C THR A 266 -3.08 -11.68 25.21
N ASP A 267 -3.30 -13.00 25.35
CA ASP A 267 -4.45 -13.57 26.08
C ASP A 267 -4.12 -14.12 27.49
N ALA A 268 -5.16 -14.66 28.17
CA ALA A 268 -5.33 -15.07 29.59
C ALA A 268 -4.29 -16.01 30.26
N HIS A 269 -3.10 -16.20 29.71
CA HIS A 269 -1.98 -16.91 30.36
C HIS A 269 -1.13 -15.93 31.19
N THR A 270 -1.82 -15.05 31.93
CA THR A 270 -1.32 -13.78 32.48
C THR A 270 -0.44 -13.97 33.70
N ARG A 271 0.79 -14.44 33.48
CA ARG A 271 1.93 -14.23 34.38
C ARG A 271 3.20 -13.79 33.63
N ALA A 272 3.04 -13.24 32.42
CA ALA A 272 4.13 -12.73 31.59
C ALA A 272 4.13 -11.19 31.52
N THR A 273 4.18 -10.53 32.67
CA THR A 273 4.05 -9.06 32.79
C THR A 273 5.29 -8.32 32.31
N ALA A 274 6.45 -9.00 32.24
CA ALA A 274 7.71 -8.38 31.82
C ALA A 274 8.06 -8.61 30.34
N SER A 275 7.20 -9.31 29.60
CA SER A 275 7.45 -9.69 28.21
C SER A 275 7.03 -8.60 27.24
N ALA A 276 7.92 -8.31 26.29
CA ALA A 276 7.58 -7.52 25.12
C ALA A 276 8.05 -8.22 23.85
N PHE A 277 7.29 -8.02 22.77
CA PHE A 277 7.58 -8.60 21.46
C PHE A 277 7.58 -7.50 20.43
N ASP A 278 8.48 -7.60 19.46
CA ASP A 278 8.58 -6.64 18.37
C ASP A 278 8.66 -7.42 17.05
N ILE A 279 7.85 -7.00 16.09
CA ILE A 279 7.76 -7.58 14.75
C ILE A 279 8.00 -6.47 13.76
N GLU A 280 9.07 -6.60 13.00
CA GLU A 280 9.40 -5.67 11.92
C GLU A 280 9.38 -6.40 10.58
N PHE A 281 8.81 -5.75 9.57
CA PHE A 281 8.90 -6.20 8.20
C PHE A 281 8.76 -5.03 7.21
N ASP A 282 9.34 -5.21 6.03
CA ASP A 282 9.11 -4.31 4.90
C ASP A 282 8.03 -4.91 4.00
N GLY A 283 7.00 -4.12 3.68
CA GLY A 283 6.06 -4.42 2.61
C GLY A 283 6.67 -4.22 1.22
N VAL A 284 5.93 -4.63 0.19
CA VAL A 284 6.22 -4.33 -1.21
C VAL A 284 5.00 -3.64 -1.78
N ASN A 285 5.15 -2.37 -2.13
CA ASN A 285 4.10 -1.61 -2.78
C ASN A 285 4.58 -1.14 -4.17
N TYR A 286 3.71 -1.30 -5.16
CA TYR A 286 3.95 -0.91 -6.53
C TYR A 286 3.11 0.32 -6.86
N VAL A 287 3.75 1.44 -7.09
CA VAL A 287 3.10 2.66 -7.59
C VAL A 287 3.32 2.69 -9.09
N GLU A 288 2.24 2.72 -9.85
CA GLU A 288 2.30 2.85 -11.30
C GLU A 288 2.32 4.34 -11.67
N THR A 289 3.25 4.72 -12.52
CA THR A 289 3.42 6.10 -12.98
C THR A 289 3.47 6.10 -14.50
N LEU A 290 2.51 6.76 -15.12
CA LEU A 290 2.52 7.10 -16.53
C LEU A 290 3.45 8.28 -16.78
N THR A 291 4.49 8.07 -17.56
CA THR A 291 5.37 9.13 -18.06
C THR A 291 5.01 9.44 -19.50
N MET A 292 4.69 10.71 -19.78
CA MET A 292 4.41 11.22 -21.12
C MET A 292 5.51 12.20 -21.53
N LEU A 293 6.08 12.00 -22.72
CA LEU A 293 7.04 12.94 -23.32
C LEU A 293 6.31 13.81 -24.33
N ALA A 294 6.09 15.09 -23.99
CA ALA A 294 5.48 16.05 -24.89
C ALA A 294 6.58 16.80 -25.65
N HIS A 295 6.74 16.48 -26.93
CA HIS A 295 7.76 17.07 -27.79
C HIS A 295 7.30 18.40 -28.41
N ALA A 296 8.13 19.42 -28.23
CA ALA A 296 8.01 20.73 -28.87
C ALA A 296 9.15 20.88 -29.89
N GLU A 297 8.97 20.29 -31.07
CA GLU A 297 9.98 20.24 -32.14
C GLU A 297 10.37 21.62 -32.70
N LYS A 298 11.49 21.65 -33.43
CA LYS A 298 11.94 22.82 -34.19
C LYS A 298 10.89 23.22 -35.22
N ASN A 299 10.78 24.52 -35.49
CA ASN A 299 9.76 25.08 -36.41
C ASN A 299 8.28 24.85 -36.02
N LYS A 300 7.99 24.25 -34.86
CA LYS A 300 6.63 24.11 -34.32
C LYS A 300 6.41 25.07 -33.15
N LEU A 301 5.14 25.38 -32.86
CA LEU A 301 4.73 26.25 -31.75
C LEU A 301 5.31 27.67 -31.84
N ASN A 302 5.46 28.21 -33.05
CA ASN A 302 6.00 29.54 -33.33
C ASN A 302 4.94 30.67 -33.34
N PHE A 303 3.70 30.34 -33.02
CA PHE A 303 2.56 31.26 -32.96
C PHE A 303 1.83 31.13 -31.61
N SER A 304 1.30 32.25 -31.10
CA SER A 304 0.47 32.29 -29.90
C SER A 304 -0.89 32.89 -30.20
N ASN A 305 -1.96 32.27 -29.71
CA ASN A 305 -3.34 32.80 -29.81
C ASN A 305 -3.60 33.98 -28.85
N ASN A 306 -2.60 34.42 -28.10
CA ASN A 306 -2.76 35.57 -27.21
C ASN A 306 -2.94 36.85 -28.06
N PRO A 307 -4.01 37.65 -27.86
CA PRO A 307 -4.23 38.89 -28.62
C PRO A 307 -3.10 39.93 -28.47
N THR A 308 -2.23 39.80 -27.48
CA THR A 308 -1.02 40.64 -27.34
C THR A 308 0.14 40.25 -28.27
N PHE A 309 -0.02 39.17 -29.05
CA PHE A 309 0.96 38.66 -30.02
C PHE A 309 1.04 39.49 -31.30
N ILE A 310 0.03 40.33 -31.59
CA ILE A 310 -0.01 41.22 -32.76
C ILE A 310 0.30 42.68 -32.37
N THR A 311 0.96 43.42 -33.25
CA THR A 311 1.13 44.88 -33.11
C THR A 311 -0.04 45.60 -33.76
N GLY A 312 -1.04 45.99 -32.96
CA GLY A 312 -2.11 46.89 -33.39
C GLY A 312 -3.49 46.54 -32.81
N THR A 313 -4.39 47.51 -32.81
CA THR A 313 -5.81 47.32 -32.52
C THR A 313 -6.47 46.65 -33.74
N ILE A 314 -7.28 45.60 -33.51
CA ILE A 314 -8.12 45.00 -34.57
C ILE A 314 -9.15 46.05 -34.99
N ALA A 315 -8.85 46.85 -36.01
CA ALA A 315 -9.85 47.69 -36.67
C ALA A 315 -10.73 46.75 -37.50
N GLY A 316 -12.03 46.71 -37.21
CA GLY A 316 -12.99 45.80 -37.82
C GLY A 316 -12.84 45.71 -39.33
N THR A 317 -12.63 44.50 -39.83
CA THR A 317 -12.63 44.19 -41.26
C THR A 317 -14.05 44.29 -41.78
N THR A 318 -14.31 45.27 -42.65
CA THR A 318 -15.52 45.29 -43.48
C THR A 318 -15.40 44.18 -44.52
N ALA A 319 -16.12 43.07 -44.31
CA ALA A 319 -16.28 42.03 -45.31
C ALA A 319 -17.35 42.47 -46.32
N SER A 320 -16.95 42.77 -47.55
CA SER A 320 -17.86 42.75 -48.70
C SER A 320 -17.63 41.46 -49.49
N ASN A 321 -18.72 40.80 -49.88
CA ASN A 321 -18.78 39.48 -50.52
C ASN A 321 -17.60 39.18 -51.47
N ASN A 322 -16.84 38.13 -51.11
CA ASN A 322 -15.88 37.37 -51.93
C ASN A 322 -14.42 37.82 -52.03
N VAL A 323 -13.92 38.78 -51.22
CA VAL A 323 -12.46 38.98 -51.11
C VAL A 323 -12.05 39.16 -49.65
N PHE A 324 -11.38 38.14 -49.11
CA PHE A 324 -10.65 38.26 -47.85
C PHE A 324 -9.35 39.01 -48.16
N LYS A 325 -9.19 40.23 -47.64
CA LYS A 325 -7.90 40.93 -47.65
C LYS A 325 -7.37 40.94 -46.23
N GLU A 326 -6.32 40.15 -46.00
CA GLU A 326 -5.53 40.25 -44.77
C GLU A 326 -4.90 41.65 -44.72
N ASN A 327 -4.99 42.32 -43.58
CA ASN A 327 -4.44 43.66 -43.44
C ASN A 327 -2.91 43.57 -43.31
N ASP A 328 -2.21 43.89 -44.40
CA ASP A 328 -0.74 43.88 -44.54
C ASP A 328 0.02 44.75 -43.51
N LYS A 329 -0.72 45.52 -42.70
CA LYS A 329 -0.18 46.40 -41.64
C LYS A 329 -0.17 45.76 -40.25
N ILE A 330 -0.69 44.54 -40.07
CA ILE A 330 -0.71 43.86 -38.76
C ILE A 330 0.50 42.92 -38.67
N GLY A 331 1.62 43.45 -38.19
CA GLY A 331 2.81 42.66 -37.88
C GLY A 331 2.65 41.83 -36.60
N VAL A 332 3.40 40.73 -36.50
CA VAL A 332 3.61 40.03 -35.22
C VAL A 332 4.54 40.88 -34.36
N LYS A 333 4.22 41.00 -33.06
CA LYS A 333 5.00 41.80 -32.12
C LYS A 333 6.39 41.21 -31.94
N ASN A 334 7.41 41.92 -32.42
CA ASN A 334 8.80 41.55 -32.18
C ASN A 334 9.15 41.81 -30.70
N ILE A 335 9.42 40.73 -29.96
CA ILE A 335 9.84 40.76 -28.56
C ILE A 335 11.34 40.46 -28.39
N VAL A 336 12.10 40.39 -29.48
CA VAL A 336 13.55 40.19 -29.45
C VAL A 336 14.24 41.50 -29.09
N SER A 337 14.90 41.54 -27.92
CA SER A 337 15.71 42.69 -27.50
C SER A 337 17.13 42.58 -28.05
N SER A 338 17.63 43.64 -28.67
CA SER A 338 19.04 43.73 -29.06
C SER A 338 19.91 44.14 -27.86
N SER A 339 21.18 43.74 -27.87
CA SER A 339 22.17 44.11 -26.85
C SER A 339 22.66 45.56 -26.98
N TYR A 340 22.24 46.29 -28.01
CA TYR A 340 22.70 47.63 -28.35
C TYR A 340 21.57 48.65 -28.21
N LYS A 341 21.84 49.76 -27.50
CA LYS A 341 20.89 50.87 -27.35
C LYS A 341 20.55 51.44 -28.74
N ASN A 342 19.26 51.55 -29.05
CA ASN A 342 18.70 52.09 -30.31
C ASN A 342 18.79 51.20 -31.56
N TYR A 343 19.01 49.90 -31.44
CA TYR A 343 18.92 48.96 -32.57
C TYR A 343 17.77 47.98 -32.38
N SER A 344 16.83 47.88 -33.32
CA SER A 344 15.82 46.81 -33.30
C SER A 344 16.42 45.55 -33.91
N ALA A 345 16.45 44.45 -33.17
CA ALA A 345 16.86 43.16 -33.71
C ALA A 345 15.90 42.69 -34.81
N SER A 346 16.41 41.93 -35.79
CA SER A 346 15.58 41.29 -36.81
C SER A 346 14.48 40.45 -36.18
N PHE A 347 13.30 40.41 -36.81
CA PHE A 347 12.15 39.66 -36.30
C PHE A 347 12.47 38.16 -36.24
N GLU A 348 12.36 37.57 -35.04
CA GLU A 348 12.31 36.12 -34.87
C GLU A 348 10.96 35.76 -34.23
N PRO A 349 10.26 34.70 -34.73
CA PRO A 349 9.06 34.23 -34.07
C PRO A 349 9.45 33.54 -32.76
N VAL A 350 9.02 34.14 -31.64
CA VAL A 350 9.28 33.65 -30.29
C VAL A 350 7.95 33.50 -29.55
N THR A 351 7.75 32.34 -28.92
CA THR A 351 6.59 32.08 -28.07
C THR A 351 7.03 31.64 -26.68
N TYR A 352 6.09 31.63 -25.74
CA TYR A 352 6.32 31.09 -24.40
C TYR A 352 5.33 29.96 -24.13
N ILE A 353 5.85 28.81 -23.72
CA ILE A 353 5.04 27.67 -23.29
C ILE A 353 4.85 27.80 -21.79
N SER A 354 3.61 27.99 -21.34
CA SER A 354 3.25 28.12 -19.92
C SER A 354 2.41 26.96 -19.40
N LYS A 355 1.61 26.34 -20.27
CA LYS A 355 0.72 25.23 -19.92
C LYS A 355 0.71 24.19 -21.03
N ILE A 356 0.56 22.93 -20.64
CA ILE A 356 0.46 21.78 -21.54
C ILE A 356 -0.84 21.06 -21.20
N GLY A 357 -1.78 21.02 -22.15
CA GLY A 357 -3.03 20.27 -22.02
C GLY A 357 -2.87 18.87 -22.59
N VAL A 358 -3.32 17.86 -21.85
CA VAL A 358 -3.38 16.47 -22.28
C VAL A 358 -4.83 16.15 -22.62
N TYR A 359 -5.05 15.57 -23.80
CA TYR A 359 -6.37 15.29 -24.33
C TYR A 359 -6.53 13.79 -24.59
N ASP A 360 -7.74 13.27 -24.39
CA ASP A 360 -8.13 11.91 -24.78
C ASP A 360 -8.40 11.83 -26.31
N LYS A 361 -8.61 10.62 -26.83
CA LYS A 361 -8.96 10.31 -28.23
C LYS A 361 -10.15 11.12 -28.76
N ASP A 362 -11.10 11.45 -27.88
CA ASP A 362 -12.31 12.23 -28.19
C ASP A 362 -12.08 13.75 -28.08
N LYS A 363 -10.81 14.19 -27.92
CA LYS A 363 -10.38 15.59 -27.72
C LYS A 363 -10.93 16.24 -26.45
N ASN A 364 -11.32 15.43 -25.46
CA ASN A 364 -11.65 15.91 -24.12
C ASN A 364 -10.36 16.18 -23.34
N LEU A 365 -10.28 17.33 -22.67
CA LEU A 365 -9.14 17.68 -21.82
C LEU A 365 -9.17 16.83 -20.54
N ILE A 366 -8.14 16.00 -20.35
CA ILE A 366 -8.02 15.09 -19.20
C ILE A 366 -7.01 15.57 -18.16
N ALA A 367 -6.02 16.38 -18.54
CA ALA A 367 -5.07 16.97 -17.60
C ALA A 367 -4.49 18.30 -18.11
N ILE A 368 -4.08 19.18 -17.19
CA ILE A 368 -3.34 20.41 -17.49
C ILE A 368 -2.08 20.45 -16.63
N ALA A 369 -0.91 20.43 -17.25
CA ALA A 369 0.35 20.71 -16.57
C ALA A 369 0.69 22.19 -16.72
N SER A 370 0.75 22.92 -15.61
CA SER A 370 1.18 24.32 -15.59
C SER A 370 2.65 24.42 -15.19
N LEU A 371 3.44 25.16 -15.96
CA LEU A 371 4.86 25.41 -15.69
C LEU A 371 4.98 26.61 -14.74
N ALA A 372 5.84 26.51 -13.73
CA ALA A 372 6.07 27.60 -12.78
C ALA A 372 6.64 28.85 -13.45
N ASN A 373 7.58 28.67 -14.38
CA ASN A 373 8.15 29.73 -15.21
C ASN A 373 7.92 29.38 -16.68
N PRO A 374 7.29 30.26 -17.49
CA PRO A 374 7.09 30.01 -18.91
C PRO A 374 8.42 29.83 -19.66
N VAL A 375 8.52 28.78 -20.47
CA VAL A 375 9.74 28.46 -21.22
C VAL A 375 9.70 29.16 -22.58
N LYS A 376 10.76 29.90 -22.90
CA LYS A 376 10.92 30.60 -24.19
C LYS A 376 11.20 29.60 -25.31
N LYS A 377 10.30 29.50 -26.28
CA LYS A 377 10.45 28.71 -27.50
C LYS A 377 10.84 29.60 -28.67
N LYS A 378 12.00 29.30 -29.26
CA LYS A 378 12.43 29.83 -30.55
C LYS A 378 12.23 28.79 -31.65
N GLN A 379 12.35 29.23 -32.90
CA GLN A 379 12.19 28.37 -34.07
C GLN A 379 13.29 27.29 -34.21
N ASP A 380 14.51 27.61 -33.79
CA ASP A 380 15.71 26.77 -33.84
C ASP A 380 15.85 25.78 -32.66
N LEU A 381 15.16 26.05 -31.54
CA LEU A 381 15.21 25.27 -30.32
C LEU A 381 14.16 24.16 -30.31
N ASP A 382 14.50 23.00 -29.78
CA ASP A 382 13.60 21.91 -29.43
C ASP A 382 13.49 21.77 -27.92
N TYR A 383 12.31 21.42 -27.42
CA TYR A 383 12.13 21.04 -26.02
C TYR A 383 11.33 19.76 -25.91
N THR A 384 11.58 19.01 -24.86
CA THR A 384 10.76 17.86 -24.46
C THR A 384 10.33 18.06 -23.03
N PHE A 385 9.01 18.06 -22.80
CA PHE A 385 8.44 18.15 -21.46
C PHE A 385 8.11 16.76 -20.96
N LYS A 386 8.77 16.35 -19.87
CA LYS A 386 8.48 15.09 -19.18
C LYS A 386 7.36 15.30 -18.17
N LEU A 387 6.18 14.78 -18.49
CA LEU A 387 5.02 14.76 -17.60
C LEU A 387 4.97 13.41 -16.88
N LYS A 388 4.68 13.42 -15.58
CA LYS A 388 4.46 12.21 -14.79
C LYS A 388 3.08 12.29 -14.15
N LEU A 389 2.32 11.21 -14.30
CA LEU A 389 1.01 11.02 -13.71
C LEU A 389 1.05 9.71 -12.94
N ASP A 390 0.78 9.76 -11.63
CA ASP A 390 0.57 8.56 -10.83
C ASP A 390 -0.84 8.03 -11.14
N ILE A 391 -0.93 6.76 -11.55
CA ILE A 391 -2.14 6.11 -12.03
C ILE A 391 -2.56 4.92 -11.18
#